data_AF-A0A174E353-F1
#
_entry.id   AF-A0A174E353-F1
#
_cell.length_a   1.000
_cell.length_b   1.000
_cell.length_c   1.000
_cell.angle_alpha   90.00
_cell.angle_beta   90.00
_cell.angle_gamma   90.00
#
_symmetry.space_group_name_H-M   'P 1'
#
loop_
_entity.id
_entity.type
_entity.pdbx_description
1 polymer ?
#
loop_
_entity_poly.entity_id
_entity_poly.type
_entity_poly.pdbx_seq_one_letter_code
_entity_poly.pdbx_strand_id
1 'polypeptide(L)'
;MLGKLELKLKSKDKLEYQMSSLFHGALMEVLPEKYADYLHTSQLHPYTQHLEFREGEWYWIICCLNKEAIKIIIQDTLWNIENIEIKNRNLTVLITRRSYSEITYQELMNRFYENDYSPYIQIHFLTPTAFKHKGRYLFYPDIRCIFQSLMNKYDSAICDESMMDMDTLEQLTENAHIIRYDLKSVGFCLEGVKIPAFIGKLTIKMNGTRTMSNFANMLFEFGEYSGVGIKTALGMGCIKKIDERGRKC
;
A
#
# COMPACT_ATOMS: atom_id res chain seq x y z
N MET A 1 6.81 3.33 13.23
CA MET A 1 6.31 4.65 12.80
C MET A 1 6.04 4.54 11.33
N LEU A 2 4.88 5.02 10.90
CA LEU A 2 4.42 5.05 9.53
C LEU A 2 4.42 6.50 9.07
N GLY A 3 5.07 6.79 7.95
CA GLY A 3 5.11 8.12 7.36
C GLY A 3 4.51 8.07 5.97
N LYS A 4 3.74 9.09 5.60
CA LYS A 4 3.13 9.22 4.27
C LYS A 4 3.43 10.60 3.71
N LEU A 5 4.08 10.62 2.55
CA LEU A 5 4.37 11.80 1.75
C LEU A 5 3.49 11.79 0.50
N GLU A 6 2.76 12.88 0.29
CA GLU A 6 1.97 13.12 -0.92
C GLU A 6 2.56 14.29 -1.70
N LEU A 7 2.96 14.04 -2.94
CA LEU A 7 3.56 15.01 -3.84
C LEU A 7 2.60 15.30 -4.99
N LYS A 8 2.08 16.53 -5.08
CA LYS A 8 1.26 16.95 -6.22
C LYS A 8 2.15 17.18 -7.42
N LEU A 9 1.86 16.46 -8.50
CA LEU A 9 2.65 16.44 -9.72
C LEU A 9 2.06 17.36 -10.78
N LYS A 10 2.94 18.03 -11.52
CA LYS A 10 2.61 18.73 -12.76
C LYS A 10 3.58 18.29 -13.84
N SER A 11 3.04 17.79 -14.94
CA SER A 11 3.84 17.42 -16.11
C SER A 11 3.20 17.97 -17.38
N LYS A 12 4.02 18.21 -18.40
CA LYS A 12 3.54 18.56 -19.75
C LYS A 12 2.98 17.33 -20.45
N ASP A 13 3.57 16.16 -20.19
CA ASP A 13 3.15 14.90 -20.77
C ASP A 13 2.09 14.21 -19.90
N LYS A 14 1.36 13.31 -20.54
CA LYS A 14 0.32 12.53 -19.86
C LYS A 14 0.97 11.56 -18.87
N LEU A 15 0.60 11.69 -17.60
CA LEU A 15 0.90 10.72 -16.56
C LEU A 15 -0.17 9.63 -16.51
N GLU A 16 0.25 8.42 -16.15
CA GLU A 16 -0.62 7.25 -16.00
C GLU A 16 -0.17 6.40 -14.81
N TYR A 17 -1.09 5.69 -14.17
CA TYR A 17 -0.77 4.83 -13.01
C TYR A 17 0.25 3.72 -13.34
N GLN A 18 0.33 3.29 -14.60
CA GLN A 18 1.31 2.31 -15.06
C GLN A 18 2.75 2.83 -15.01
N MET A 19 2.93 4.15 -14.85
CA MET A 19 4.24 4.76 -14.74
C MET A 19 4.84 4.66 -13.34
N SER A 20 4.14 4.07 -12.36
CA SER A 20 4.67 3.93 -10.99
C SER A 20 6.01 3.18 -10.95
N SER A 21 6.28 2.23 -11.84
CA SER A 21 7.59 1.57 -11.92
C SER A 21 8.69 2.51 -12.42
N LEU A 22 8.36 3.50 -13.25
CA LEU A 22 9.31 4.53 -13.71
C LEU A 22 9.64 5.50 -12.58
N PHE A 23 8.65 5.88 -11.77
CA PHE A 23 8.87 6.68 -10.56
C PHE A 23 9.69 5.93 -9.52
N HIS A 24 9.53 4.61 -9.41
CA HIS A 24 10.41 3.77 -8.61
C HIS A 24 11.86 3.84 -9.10
N GLY A 25 12.09 3.70 -10.42
CA GLY A 25 13.43 3.84 -11.00
C GLY A 25 14.05 5.20 -10.70
N ALA A 26 13.28 6.27 -10.90
CA ALA A 26 13.74 7.63 -10.57
C ALA A 26 14.04 7.80 -9.07
N LEU A 27 13.26 7.17 -8.19
CA LEU A 27 13.53 7.14 -6.75
C LEU A 27 14.87 6.45 -6.45
N MET A 28 15.14 5.29 -7.07
CA MET A 28 16.41 4.57 -6.86
C MET A 28 17.63 5.39 -7.29
N GLU A 29 17.49 6.22 -8.32
CA GLU A 29 18.59 7.09 -8.80
C GLU A 29 18.91 8.25 -7.85
N VAL A 30 17.92 8.75 -7.10
CA VAL A 30 18.11 9.88 -6.17
C VAL A 30 18.43 9.44 -4.75
N LEU A 31 18.17 8.18 -4.41
CA LEU A 31 18.51 7.62 -3.10
C LEU A 31 20.03 7.46 -2.94
N PRO A 32 20.55 7.50 -1.70
CA PRO A 32 21.93 7.14 -1.44
C PRO A 32 22.25 5.73 -1.97
N GLU A 33 23.34 5.59 -2.73
CA GLU A 33 23.73 4.35 -3.42
C GLU A 33 23.64 3.10 -2.53
N LYS A 34 24.23 3.17 -1.32
CA LYS A 34 24.19 2.07 -0.35
C LYS A 34 22.78 1.66 0.06
N TYR A 35 21.85 2.61 0.14
CA TYR A 35 20.47 2.34 0.51
C TYR A 35 19.68 1.80 -0.67
N ALA A 36 19.92 2.31 -1.88
CA ALA A 36 19.33 1.75 -3.11
C ALA A 36 19.74 0.28 -3.31
N ASP A 37 21.01 -0.07 -3.10
CA ASP A 37 21.50 -1.46 -3.17
C ASP A 37 20.85 -2.37 -2.12
N TYR A 38 20.66 -1.86 -0.91
CA TYR A 38 19.92 -2.56 0.14
C TYR A 38 18.47 -2.84 -0.29
N LEU A 39 17.79 -1.86 -0.88
CA LEU A 39 16.41 -2.02 -1.35
C LEU A 39 16.31 -3.00 -2.53
N HIS A 40 17.29 -3.01 -3.44
CA HIS A 40 17.32 -3.96 -4.57
C HIS A 40 17.47 -5.43 -4.12
N THR A 41 18.19 -5.68 -3.03
CA THR A 41 18.41 -7.04 -2.52
C THR A 41 17.32 -7.49 -1.53
N SER A 42 16.60 -6.55 -0.91
CA SER A 42 15.56 -6.86 0.06
C SER A 42 14.32 -7.51 -0.55
N GLN A 43 13.83 -8.57 0.08
CA GLN A 43 12.56 -9.21 -0.30
C GLN A 43 11.33 -8.41 0.19
N LEU A 44 11.46 -7.71 1.33
CA LEU A 44 10.41 -6.90 1.93
C LEU A 44 10.88 -5.45 2.02
N HIS A 45 10.29 -4.60 1.18
CA HIS A 45 10.67 -3.21 1.11
C HIS A 45 10.04 -2.45 2.29
N PRO A 46 10.80 -1.61 3.01
CA PRO A 46 10.30 -0.82 4.13
C PRO A 46 9.46 0.39 3.69
N TYR A 47 8.98 0.39 2.44
CA TYR A 47 8.14 1.44 1.88
C TYR A 47 7.23 0.92 0.77
N THR A 48 6.23 1.72 0.44
CA THR A 48 5.40 1.58 -0.74
C THR A 48 5.35 2.90 -1.49
N GLN A 49 5.00 2.84 -2.76
CA GLN A 49 4.69 4.04 -3.52
C GLN A 49 3.70 3.73 -4.63
N HIS A 50 2.92 4.73 -5.04
CA HIS A 50 2.04 4.64 -6.18
C HIS A 50 1.70 6.02 -6.75
N LEU A 51 1.17 6.02 -7.97
CA LEU A 51 0.57 7.20 -8.57
C LEU A 51 -0.94 7.15 -8.40
N GLU A 52 -1.54 8.27 -8.02
CA GLU A 52 -2.98 8.42 -7.90
C GLU A 52 -3.46 9.66 -8.65
N PHE A 53 -4.61 9.53 -9.32
CA PHE A 53 -5.28 10.65 -9.97
C PHE A 53 -6.51 11.03 -9.15
N ARG A 54 -6.51 12.24 -8.58
CA ARG A 54 -7.59 12.76 -7.73
C ARG A 54 -8.00 14.14 -8.23
N GLU A 55 -9.29 14.36 -8.42
CA GLU A 55 -9.84 15.70 -8.73
C GLU A 55 -9.18 16.39 -9.94
N GLY A 56 -8.78 15.63 -10.96
CA GLY A 56 -8.14 16.17 -12.16
C GLY A 56 -6.61 16.31 -12.07
N GLU A 57 -6.01 15.91 -10.95
CA GLU A 57 -4.61 16.14 -10.62
C GLU A 57 -3.88 14.84 -10.27
N TRP A 58 -2.59 14.78 -10.60
CA TRP A 58 -1.75 13.62 -10.30
C TRP A 58 -0.98 13.80 -9.00
N TYR A 59 -0.88 12.72 -8.25
CA TYR A 59 -0.14 12.64 -7.00
C TYR A 59 0.81 11.46 -7.04
N TRP A 60 2.03 11.67 -6.56
CA TRP A 60 2.92 10.58 -6.17
C TRP A 60 2.84 10.41 -4.66
N ILE A 61 2.43 9.23 -4.23
CA ILE A 61 2.25 8.89 -2.83
C ILE A 61 3.36 7.92 -2.44
N ILE A 62 4.09 8.22 -1.37
CA ILE A 62 5.14 7.39 -0.81
C ILE A 62 4.81 7.14 0.66
N CYS A 63 4.74 5.87 1.07
CA CYS A 63 4.53 5.49 2.46
C CYS A 63 5.75 4.72 2.97
N CYS A 64 6.35 5.14 4.08
CA CYS A 64 7.46 4.47 4.74
C CYS A 64 6.97 3.76 6.00
N LEU A 65 7.48 2.56 6.26
CA LEU A 65 6.97 1.65 7.31
C LEU A 65 7.82 1.64 8.58
N ASN A 66 8.98 2.29 8.57
CA ASN A 66 9.83 2.44 9.73
C ASN A 66 10.54 3.80 9.75
N LYS A 67 11.17 4.11 10.89
CA LYS A 67 11.84 5.42 11.10
C LYS A 67 13.00 5.64 10.14
N GLU A 68 13.76 4.59 9.82
CA GLU A 68 14.89 4.65 8.91
C GLU A 68 14.46 5.03 7.49
N ALA A 69 13.42 4.37 6.96
CA ALA A 69 12.86 4.66 5.65
C ALA A 69 12.24 6.06 5.59
N ILE A 70 11.59 6.53 6.66
CA ILE A 70 11.09 7.91 6.73
C ILE A 70 12.25 8.90 6.62
N LYS A 71 13.32 8.68 7.40
CA LYS A 71 14.49 9.56 7.38
C LYS A 71 15.14 9.58 5.99
N ILE A 72 15.51 8.42 5.46
CA ILE A 72 16.29 8.35 4.22
C ILE A 72 15.45 8.72 3.00
N ILE A 73 14.27 8.10 2.82
CA ILE A 73 13.46 8.28 1.61
C ILE A 73 12.74 9.62 1.65
N ILE A 74 12.07 9.96 2.75
CA ILE A 74 11.24 11.16 2.81
C ILE A 74 12.07 12.39 3.17
N GLN A 75 12.74 12.39 4.33
CA GLN A 75 13.36 13.61 4.87
C GLN A 75 14.64 14.00 4.12
N ASP A 76 15.55 13.05 3.92
CA ASP A 76 16.87 13.31 3.35
C ASP A 76 16.83 13.38 1.82
N THR A 77 15.93 12.63 1.17
CA THR A 77 15.89 12.51 -0.30
C THR A 77 14.75 13.32 -0.94
N LEU A 78 13.48 13.00 -0.63
CA LEU A 78 12.33 13.56 -1.34
C LEU A 78 11.84 14.92 -0.82
N TRP A 79 12.24 15.35 0.38
CA TRP A 79 11.70 16.58 0.98
C TRP A 79 12.03 17.82 0.15
N ASN A 80 13.28 17.90 -0.33
CA ASN A 80 13.80 19.07 -1.02
C ASN A 80 13.79 18.94 -2.55
N ILE A 81 13.37 17.79 -3.10
CA ILE A 81 13.40 17.57 -4.55
C ILE A 81 12.27 18.35 -5.24
N GLU A 82 12.58 19.23 -6.18
CA GLU A 82 11.58 20.07 -6.86
C GLU A 82 10.98 19.40 -8.10
N ASN A 83 11.71 18.46 -8.69
CA ASN A 83 11.31 17.78 -9.92
C ASN A 83 11.87 16.36 -9.96
N ILE A 84 11.16 15.47 -10.65
CA ILE A 84 11.56 14.09 -10.90
C ILE A 84 11.86 13.94 -12.39
N GLU A 85 13.05 13.44 -12.70
CA GLU A 85 13.46 13.11 -14.06
C GLU A 85 13.26 11.63 -14.32
N ILE A 86 12.49 11.30 -15.37
CA ILE A 86 12.30 9.95 -15.86
C ILE A 86 13.05 9.84 -17.19
N LYS A 87 14.33 9.44 -17.09
CA LYS A 87 15.29 9.41 -18.21
C LYS A 87 14.79 8.58 -19.40
N ASN A 88 14.20 7.41 -19.14
CA ASN A 88 13.71 6.51 -20.20
C ASN A 88 12.62 7.12 -21.10
N ARG A 89 11.97 8.20 -20.65
CA ARG A 89 10.95 8.92 -21.43
C ARG A 89 11.31 10.37 -21.71
N ASN A 90 12.52 10.81 -21.35
CA ASN A 90 12.92 12.23 -21.38
C ASN A 90 11.85 13.15 -20.76
N LEU A 91 11.34 12.73 -19.60
CA LEU A 91 10.17 13.33 -18.96
C LEU A 91 10.58 13.99 -17.65
N THR A 92 10.27 15.28 -17.51
CA THR A 92 10.42 16.03 -16.25
C THR A 92 9.05 16.24 -15.62
N VAL A 93 8.92 15.85 -14.35
CA VAL A 93 7.70 16.03 -13.56
C VAL A 93 7.98 17.00 -12.42
N LEU A 94 7.28 18.13 -12.39
CA LEU A 94 7.43 19.14 -11.35
C LEU A 94 6.59 18.80 -10.13
N ILE A 95 7.13 19.04 -8.94
CA ILE A 95 6.42 18.89 -7.67
C ILE A 95 5.92 20.27 -7.24
N THR A 96 4.59 20.42 -7.24
CA THR A 96 3.93 21.72 -6.98
C THR A 96 3.45 21.89 -5.55
N ARG A 97 3.20 20.78 -4.85
CA ARG A 97 2.77 20.78 -3.45
C ARG A 97 3.24 19.51 -2.75
N ARG A 98 3.50 19.60 -1.46
CA ARG A 98 3.85 18.49 -0.58
C ARG A 98 2.91 18.45 0.61
N SER A 99 2.55 17.26 1.04
CA SER A 99 1.84 17.02 2.28
C SER A 99 2.46 15.82 2.96
N TYR A 100 2.74 15.93 4.26
CA TYR A 100 3.30 14.85 5.05
C TYR A 100 2.43 14.61 6.26
N SER A 101 2.26 13.33 6.59
CA SER A 101 1.57 12.86 7.78
C SER A 101 2.29 11.65 8.34
N GLU A 102 2.26 11.48 9.65
CA GLU A 102 2.83 10.32 10.31
C GLU A 102 1.93 9.82 11.42
N ILE A 103 2.08 8.52 11.73
CA ILE A 103 1.41 7.85 12.83
C ILE A 103 2.37 6.81 13.42
N THR A 104 2.38 6.67 14.73
CA THR A 104 3.14 5.65 15.43
C THR A 104 2.40 4.30 15.39
N TYR A 105 3.14 3.20 15.55
CA TYR A 105 2.51 1.89 15.69
C TYR A 105 1.65 1.81 16.95
N GLN A 106 2.05 2.49 18.02
CA GLN A 106 1.26 2.59 19.24
C GLN A 106 -0.07 3.32 19.00
N GLU A 107 -0.09 4.43 18.26
CA GLU A 107 -1.35 5.10 17.89
C GLU A 107 -2.23 4.22 17.01
N LEU A 108 -1.65 3.47 16.07
CA LEU A 108 -2.39 2.50 15.26
C LEU A 108 -2.97 1.37 16.11
N MET A 109 -2.22 0.88 17.12
CA MET A 109 -2.69 -0.10 18.09
C MET A 109 -3.75 0.48 19.04
N ASN A 110 -3.66 1.74 19.45
CA ASN A 110 -4.67 2.36 20.32
C ASN A 110 -6.04 2.38 19.64
N ARG A 111 -6.08 2.59 18.31
CA ARG A 111 -7.33 2.52 17.53
C ARG A 111 -8.01 1.16 17.58
N PHE A 112 -7.27 0.07 17.80
CA PHE A 112 -7.85 -1.27 18.01
C PHE A 112 -8.68 -1.33 19.30
N TYR A 113 -8.27 -0.63 20.36
CA TYR A 113 -8.94 -0.64 21.66
C TYR A 113 -10.05 0.42 21.77
N GLU A 114 -9.87 1.57 21.11
CA GLU A 114 -10.73 2.74 21.29
C GLU A 114 -11.96 2.75 20.36
N ASN A 115 -11.89 2.11 19.19
CA ASN A 115 -12.96 2.18 18.19
C ASN A 115 -13.93 0.99 18.29
N ASP A 116 -15.22 1.30 18.18
CA ASP A 116 -16.25 0.30 17.92
C ASP A 116 -16.42 0.14 16.41
N TYR A 117 -15.57 -0.70 15.81
CA TYR A 117 -15.58 -0.90 14.37
C TYR A 117 -16.82 -1.66 13.90
N SER A 118 -17.34 -1.26 12.75
CA SER A 118 -18.31 -2.06 12.01
C SER A 118 -17.70 -3.43 11.70
N PRO A 119 -18.47 -4.53 11.81
CA PRO A 119 -18.06 -5.83 11.30
C PRO A 119 -17.95 -5.84 9.76
N TYR A 120 -18.47 -4.80 9.10
CA TYR A 120 -18.34 -4.61 7.66
C TYR A 120 -17.13 -3.72 7.36
N ILE A 121 -16.19 -4.29 6.61
CA ILE A 121 -14.96 -3.62 6.18
C ILE A 121 -15.02 -3.44 4.68
N GLN A 122 -15.14 -2.20 4.23
CA GLN A 122 -15.13 -1.85 2.82
C GLN A 122 -13.74 -1.36 2.40
N ILE A 123 -13.20 -1.96 1.34
CA ILE A 123 -11.84 -1.73 0.85
C ILE A 123 -11.93 -1.37 -0.63
N HIS A 124 -11.12 -0.41 -1.07
CA HIS A 124 -10.92 -0.07 -2.46
C HIS A 124 -9.47 -0.34 -2.84
N PHE A 125 -9.24 -1.28 -3.75
CA PHE A 125 -7.96 -1.52 -4.40
C PHE A 125 -7.76 -0.46 -5.49
N LEU A 126 -7.02 0.59 -5.14
CA LEU A 126 -6.79 1.78 -5.98
C LEU A 126 -5.82 1.47 -7.13
N THR A 127 -4.87 0.57 -6.90
CA THR A 127 -3.90 0.16 -7.92
C THR A 127 -3.92 -1.35 -8.15
N PRO A 128 -3.43 -1.83 -9.32
CA PRO A 128 -3.42 -3.25 -9.64
C PRO A 128 -2.84 -4.09 -8.50
N THR A 129 -3.61 -5.04 -8.02
CA THR A 129 -3.28 -5.90 -6.88
C THR A 129 -3.19 -7.35 -7.33
N ALA A 130 -2.17 -8.07 -6.86
CA ALA A 130 -2.00 -9.49 -7.10
C ALA A 130 -1.24 -10.12 -5.94
N PHE A 131 -1.38 -11.44 -5.79
CA PHE A 131 -0.63 -12.23 -4.81
C PHE A 131 0.24 -13.26 -5.51
N LYS A 132 1.22 -13.81 -4.80
CA LYS A 132 2.02 -14.94 -5.28
C LYS A 132 1.77 -16.13 -4.36
N HIS A 133 1.19 -17.19 -4.90
CA HIS A 133 0.91 -18.42 -4.17
C HIS A 133 1.47 -19.61 -4.92
N LYS A 134 2.33 -20.41 -4.27
CA LYS A 134 2.99 -21.60 -4.86
C LYS A 134 3.61 -21.34 -6.25
N GLY A 135 4.30 -20.21 -6.39
CA GLY A 135 4.97 -19.81 -7.63
C GLY A 135 4.07 -19.23 -8.73
N ARG A 136 2.74 -19.17 -8.53
CA ARG A 136 1.79 -18.59 -9.50
C ARG A 136 1.21 -17.27 -9.01
N TYR A 137 0.84 -16.40 -9.95
CA TYR A 137 0.13 -15.16 -9.64
C TYR A 137 -1.36 -15.42 -9.41
N LEU A 138 -1.87 -14.90 -8.30
CA LEU A 138 -3.29 -14.86 -7.97
C LEU A 138 -3.80 -13.44 -8.22
N PHE A 139 -4.75 -13.30 -9.14
CA PHE A 139 -5.25 -12.01 -9.60
C PHE A 139 -6.73 -11.79 -9.28
N TYR A 140 -7.18 -12.39 -8.19
CA TYR A 140 -8.49 -12.17 -7.57
C TYR A 140 -8.30 -12.05 -6.05
N PRO A 141 -9.21 -11.38 -5.33
CA PRO A 141 -9.07 -11.19 -3.89
C PRO A 141 -9.32 -12.50 -3.16
N ASP A 142 -8.24 -13.05 -2.60
CA ASP A 142 -8.28 -14.19 -1.69
C ASP A 142 -8.07 -13.68 -0.27
N ILE A 143 -9.01 -13.99 0.63
CA ILE A 143 -9.03 -13.48 2.00
C ILE A 143 -7.77 -13.89 2.77
N ARG A 144 -7.34 -15.15 2.63
CA ARG A 144 -6.14 -15.66 3.29
C ARG A 144 -4.91 -14.91 2.80
N CYS A 145 -4.77 -14.71 1.49
CA CYS A 145 -3.66 -13.96 0.90
C CYS A 145 -3.65 -12.49 1.32
N ILE A 146 -4.81 -11.85 1.46
CA ILE A 146 -4.95 -10.47 1.96
C ILE A 146 -4.41 -10.37 3.39
N PHE A 147 -4.94 -11.17 4.32
CA PHE A 147 -4.53 -11.11 5.72
C PHE A 147 -3.07 -11.53 5.90
N GLN A 148 -2.65 -12.62 5.26
CA GLN A 148 -1.27 -13.08 5.30
C GLN A 148 -0.31 -11.99 4.80
N SER A 149 -0.67 -11.29 3.71
CA SER A 149 0.16 -10.19 3.21
C SER A 149 0.27 -9.04 4.21
N LEU A 150 -0.83 -8.67 4.87
CA LEU A 150 -0.84 -7.56 5.83
C LEU A 150 -0.06 -7.92 7.10
N MET A 151 -0.27 -9.13 7.63
CA MET A 151 0.44 -9.63 8.82
C MET A 151 1.95 -9.73 8.58
N ASN A 152 2.38 -10.33 7.46
CA ASN A 152 3.81 -10.41 7.11
C ASN A 152 4.47 -9.03 6.99
N LYS A 153 3.76 -8.06 6.40
CA LYS A 153 4.25 -6.68 6.25
C LYS A 153 4.33 -5.96 7.60
N TYR A 154 3.39 -6.24 8.51
CA TYR A 154 3.36 -5.67 9.85
C TYR A 154 4.57 -6.14 10.66
N ASP A 155 4.83 -7.45 10.67
CA ASP A 155 5.97 -8.06 11.37
C ASP A 155 7.31 -7.53 10.91
N SER A 156 7.49 -7.47 9.60
CA SER A 156 8.70 -6.95 8.98
C SER A 156 8.99 -5.49 9.36
N ALA A 157 8.00 -4.75 9.87
CA ALA A 157 8.12 -3.33 10.14
C ALA A 157 8.24 -2.98 11.63
N ILE A 158 7.91 -3.91 12.55
CA ILE A 158 7.91 -3.66 14.00
C ILE A 158 9.11 -4.28 14.73
N CYS A 159 9.76 -5.32 14.21
CA CYS A 159 10.99 -5.94 14.75
C CYS A 159 10.96 -6.44 16.23
N ASP A 160 9.94 -6.13 17.04
CA ASP A 160 9.84 -6.47 18.47
C ASP A 160 9.06 -7.79 18.73
N GLU A 161 7.86 -7.96 18.14
CA GLU A 161 7.00 -9.14 18.32
C GLU A 161 6.38 -9.60 17.00
N SER A 162 6.37 -10.92 16.75
CA SER A 162 5.80 -11.55 15.56
C SER A 162 4.27 -11.61 15.67
N MET A 163 3.54 -10.79 14.91
CA MET A 163 2.09 -10.86 14.71
C MET A 163 1.68 -12.03 13.83
N MET A 164 2.57 -12.53 12.97
CA MET A 164 2.31 -13.68 12.11
C MET A 164 2.28 -14.96 12.94
N ASP A 165 1.07 -15.28 13.38
CA ASP A 165 0.70 -16.55 13.97
C ASP A 165 -0.29 -17.27 13.01
N MET A 166 -0.02 -18.55 12.75
CA MET A 166 -0.82 -19.33 11.79
C MET A 166 -2.24 -19.55 12.29
N ASP A 167 -2.41 -19.75 13.60
CA ASP A 167 -3.72 -19.94 14.21
C ASP A 167 -4.54 -18.63 14.08
N THR A 168 -3.91 -17.49 14.34
CA THR A 168 -4.53 -16.16 14.14
C THR A 168 -4.94 -15.92 12.69
N LEU A 169 -4.09 -16.27 11.72
CA LEU A 169 -4.42 -16.16 10.30
C LEU A 169 -5.60 -17.07 9.92
N GLU A 170 -5.65 -18.28 10.46
CA GLU A 170 -6.75 -19.21 10.24
C GLU A 170 -8.06 -18.69 10.82
N GLN A 171 -8.04 -18.21 12.07
CA GLN A 171 -9.19 -17.57 12.70
C GLN A 171 -9.72 -16.39 11.89
N LEU A 172 -8.84 -15.49 11.43
CA LEU A 172 -9.22 -14.37 10.55
C LEU A 172 -9.86 -14.85 9.25
N THR A 173 -9.27 -15.86 8.62
CA THR A 173 -9.71 -16.37 7.32
C THR A 173 -11.07 -17.07 7.41
N GLU A 174 -11.28 -17.90 8.44
CA GLU A 174 -12.52 -18.66 8.65
C GLU A 174 -13.71 -17.77 8.97
N ASN A 175 -13.46 -16.63 9.63
CA ASN A 175 -14.50 -15.73 10.11
C ASN A 175 -14.72 -14.51 9.20
N ALA A 176 -14.00 -14.40 8.09
CA ALA A 176 -14.14 -13.32 7.13
C ALA A 176 -14.84 -13.82 5.87
N HIS A 177 -15.88 -13.10 5.42
CA HIS A 177 -16.58 -13.43 4.18
C HIS A 177 -16.70 -12.22 3.28
N ILE A 178 -16.39 -12.42 1.99
CA ILE A 178 -16.68 -11.43 0.96
C ILE A 178 -18.20 -11.44 0.72
N ILE A 179 -18.87 -10.35 1.07
CA ILE A 179 -20.33 -10.22 0.93
C ILE A 179 -20.74 -9.34 -0.26
N ARG A 180 -19.81 -8.52 -0.78
CA ARG A 180 -20.03 -7.65 -1.93
C ARG A 180 -18.69 -7.38 -2.61
N TYR A 181 -18.69 -7.31 -3.92
CA TYR A 181 -17.54 -6.89 -4.68
C TYR A 181 -17.95 -6.15 -5.96
N ASP A 182 -17.06 -5.30 -6.44
CA ASP A 182 -17.11 -4.66 -7.75
C ASP A 182 -15.66 -4.61 -8.24
N LEU A 183 -15.27 -5.62 -9.04
CA LEU A 183 -13.87 -5.90 -9.35
C LEU A 183 -13.67 -6.05 -10.84
N LYS A 184 -12.48 -5.65 -11.30
CA LYS A 184 -12.07 -5.79 -12.69
C LYS A 184 -10.67 -6.39 -12.77
N SER A 185 -10.50 -7.38 -13.64
CA SER A 185 -9.18 -7.87 -14.02
C SER A 185 -8.46 -6.83 -14.87
N VAL A 186 -7.21 -6.54 -14.51
CA VAL A 186 -6.33 -5.62 -15.23
C VAL A 186 -4.95 -6.26 -15.37
N GLY A 187 -4.10 -5.69 -16.22
CA GLY A 187 -2.69 -6.04 -16.27
C GLY A 187 -1.83 -4.92 -15.72
N PHE A 188 -0.80 -5.27 -14.97
CA PHE A 188 0.27 -4.36 -14.59
C PHE A 188 1.50 -4.64 -15.47
N CYS A 189 1.89 -3.66 -16.29
CA CYS A 189 3.05 -3.79 -17.18
C CYS A 189 4.31 -3.41 -16.42
N LEU A 190 5.29 -4.32 -16.38
CA LEU A 190 6.60 -4.11 -15.76
C LEU A 190 7.66 -4.73 -16.65
N GLU A 191 8.62 -3.92 -17.12
CA GLU A 191 9.81 -4.40 -17.86
C GLU A 191 9.47 -5.37 -19.02
N GLY A 192 8.40 -5.07 -19.78
CA GLY A 192 7.95 -5.89 -20.91
C GLY A 192 7.11 -7.11 -20.52
N VAL A 193 6.94 -7.41 -19.23
CA VAL A 193 6.05 -8.46 -18.73
C VAL A 193 4.73 -7.86 -18.26
N LYS A 194 3.62 -8.52 -18.57
CA LYS A 194 2.29 -8.15 -18.08
C LYS A 194 1.86 -9.08 -16.94
N ILE A 195 1.76 -8.54 -15.74
CA ILE A 195 1.34 -9.27 -14.55
C ILE A 195 -0.19 -9.19 -14.45
N PRO A 196 -0.91 -10.32 -14.39
CA PRO A 196 -2.36 -10.30 -14.15
C PRO A 196 -2.65 -9.82 -12.73
N ALA A 197 -3.62 -8.92 -12.59
CA ALA A 197 -3.98 -8.27 -11.35
C ALA A 197 -5.48 -7.89 -11.33
N PHE A 198 -5.97 -7.38 -10.19
CA PHE A 198 -7.31 -6.83 -10.06
C PHE A 198 -7.29 -5.42 -9.44
N ILE A 199 -8.35 -4.66 -9.71
CA ILE A 199 -8.70 -3.40 -9.04
C ILE A 199 -10.18 -3.42 -8.67
N GLY A 200 -10.60 -2.48 -7.83
CA GLY A 200 -12.00 -2.25 -7.51
C GLY A 200 -12.31 -2.39 -6.02
N LYS A 201 -13.58 -2.59 -5.69
CA LYS A 201 -14.08 -2.55 -4.31
C LYS A 201 -14.45 -3.93 -3.80
N LEU A 202 -14.21 -4.13 -2.51
CA LEU A 202 -14.53 -5.35 -1.78
C LEU A 202 -15.16 -4.98 -0.44
N THR A 203 -16.22 -5.68 -0.06
CA THR A 203 -16.78 -5.60 1.30
C THR A 203 -16.64 -6.96 1.95
N ILE A 204 -15.93 -6.98 3.08
CA ILE A 204 -15.73 -8.15 3.92
C ILE A 204 -16.61 -7.99 5.15
N LYS A 205 -17.34 -9.04 5.52
CA LYS A 205 -18.04 -9.14 6.80
C LYS A 205 -17.24 -10.05 7.72
N MET A 206 -16.92 -9.55 8.91
CA MET A 206 -16.35 -10.31 10.01
C MET A 206 -17.48 -10.93 10.85
N ASN A 207 -17.44 -12.25 11.05
CA ASN A 207 -18.45 -13.02 11.78
C ASN A 207 -18.01 -13.48 13.19
N GLY A 208 -16.74 -13.29 13.55
CA GLY A 208 -16.26 -13.70 14.87
C GLY A 208 -16.28 -12.57 15.89
N THR A 209 -15.39 -12.65 16.89
CA THR A 209 -15.41 -11.74 18.04
C THR A 209 -15.15 -10.28 17.67
N ARG A 210 -15.57 -9.36 18.54
CA ARG A 210 -15.25 -7.92 18.41
C ARG A 210 -13.74 -7.70 18.33
N THR A 211 -12.96 -8.39 19.15
CA THR A 211 -11.50 -8.38 19.14
C THR A 211 -10.95 -8.71 17.75
N MET A 212 -11.46 -9.75 17.10
CA MET A 212 -11.01 -10.12 15.76
C MET A 212 -11.45 -9.10 14.68
N SER A 213 -12.66 -8.55 14.81
CA SER A 213 -13.14 -7.51 13.91
C SER A 213 -12.29 -6.24 14.01
N ASN A 214 -11.94 -5.83 15.23
CA ASN A 214 -11.03 -4.72 15.49
C ASN A 214 -9.64 -5.02 14.94
N PHE A 215 -9.16 -6.25 15.07
CA PHE A 215 -7.86 -6.66 14.57
C PHE A 215 -7.78 -6.55 13.05
N ALA A 216 -8.78 -7.10 12.34
CA ALA A 216 -8.90 -6.98 10.89
C ALA A 216 -8.94 -5.51 10.46
N ASN A 217 -9.73 -4.67 11.15
CA ASN A 217 -9.81 -3.24 10.86
C ASN A 217 -8.46 -2.52 11.01
N MET A 218 -7.70 -2.83 12.06
CA MET A 218 -6.36 -2.30 12.28
C MET A 218 -5.41 -2.73 11.16
N LEU A 219 -5.43 -4.01 10.76
CA LEU A 219 -4.61 -4.51 9.64
C LEU A 219 -4.94 -3.79 8.32
N PHE A 220 -6.21 -3.46 8.06
CA PHE A 220 -6.58 -2.70 6.87
C PHE A 220 -6.17 -1.23 6.95
N GLU A 221 -6.21 -0.60 8.12
CA GLU A 221 -5.66 0.75 8.32
C GLU A 221 -4.14 0.76 8.13
N PHE A 222 -3.43 -0.24 8.66
CA PHE A 222 -2.02 -0.47 8.34
C PHE A 222 -1.81 -0.64 6.83
N GLY A 223 -2.71 -1.39 6.17
CA GLY A 223 -2.68 -1.67 4.75
C GLY A 223 -2.78 -0.43 3.86
N GLU A 224 -3.36 0.68 4.33
CA GLU A 224 -3.34 1.96 3.60
C GLU A 224 -1.91 2.54 3.44
N TYR A 225 -0.99 2.14 4.33
CA TYR A 225 0.43 2.49 4.25
C TYR A 225 1.27 1.39 3.59
N SER A 226 1.09 0.14 4.04
CA SER A 226 1.94 -0.98 3.63
C SER A 226 1.56 -1.62 2.30
N GLY A 227 0.37 -1.30 1.79
CA GLY A 227 -0.24 -1.97 0.65
C GLY A 227 -0.44 -3.46 0.89
N VAL A 228 -1.02 -4.13 -0.10
CA VAL A 228 -1.36 -5.55 0.00
C VAL A 228 -0.91 -6.31 -1.24
N GLY A 229 -0.40 -7.52 -1.04
CA GLY A 229 0.13 -8.36 -2.11
C GLY A 229 1.55 -8.01 -2.52
N ILE A 230 1.84 -8.22 -3.81
CA ILE A 230 3.20 -8.13 -4.36
C ILE A 230 3.52 -6.75 -4.92
N LYS A 231 4.82 -6.46 -5.05
CA LYS A 231 5.35 -5.31 -5.82
C LYS A 231 4.78 -3.95 -5.37
N THR A 232 4.54 -3.79 -4.07
CA THR A 232 4.01 -2.53 -3.51
C THR A 232 4.98 -1.35 -3.60
N ALA A 233 6.28 -1.60 -3.68
CA ALA A 233 7.30 -0.57 -3.97
C ALA A 233 7.29 -0.10 -5.43
N LEU A 234 6.62 -0.83 -6.33
CA LEU A 234 6.54 -0.54 -7.77
C LEU A 234 5.20 0.08 -8.20
N GLY A 235 4.26 0.32 -7.29
CA GLY A 235 2.94 0.88 -7.61
C GLY A 235 1.75 -0.05 -7.41
N MET A 236 1.97 -1.34 -7.13
CA MET A 236 0.88 -2.31 -6.98
C MET A 236 0.31 -2.33 -5.55
N GLY A 237 -0.89 -2.87 -5.39
CA GLY A 237 -1.41 -3.22 -4.06
C GLY A 237 -1.82 -2.06 -3.17
N CYS A 238 -1.98 -0.84 -3.69
CA CYS A 238 -2.49 0.26 -2.88
C CYS A 238 -3.97 0.03 -2.58
N ILE A 239 -4.32 0.10 -1.30
CA ILE A 239 -5.69 -0.01 -0.82
C ILE A 239 -6.08 1.23 -0.02
N LYS A 240 -7.38 1.49 0.00
CA LYS A 240 -8.01 2.49 0.84
C LYS A 240 -9.21 1.90 1.54
N LYS A 241 -9.31 2.11 2.84
CA LYS A 241 -10.50 1.76 3.63
C LYS A 241 -11.57 2.82 3.38
N ILE A 242 -12.80 2.38 3.14
CA ILE A 242 -13.94 3.28 2.93
C ILE A 242 -14.72 3.33 4.23
N ASP A 243 -14.70 4.48 4.90
CA ASP A 243 -15.52 4.69 6.10
C ASP A 243 -17.00 4.81 5.72
N GLU A 244 -17.86 3.98 6.32
CA GLU A 244 -19.31 4.02 6.13
C GLU A 244 -20.01 5.18 6.86
N ARG A 245 -19.29 6.26 7.22
CA ARG A 245 -19.88 7.47 7.82
C ARG A 245 -20.74 8.22 6.80
N GLY A 246 -21.89 7.68 6.41
CA GLY A 246 -22.76 8.34 5.44
C GLY A 246 -23.96 7.57 4.89
N ARG A 247 -24.17 6.30 5.21
CA ARG A 247 -25.44 5.63 4.87
C ARG A 247 -26.28 5.37 6.11
N LYS A 248 -26.92 6.45 6.58
CA LYS A 248 -28.25 6.28 7.15
C LYS A 248 -29.17 5.95 5.97
N CYS A 249 -29.59 4.70 5.87
CA CYS A 249 -30.81 4.37 5.16
C CYS A 249 -31.99 5.02 5.86
#